data_AF-A0A7L4JFD5-F1
#
_entry.id   AF-A0A7L4JFD5-F1
#
_cell.length_a   1.000
_cell.length_b   1.000
_cell.length_c   1.000
_cell.angle_alpha   90.00
_cell.angle_beta   90.00
_cell.angle_gamma   90.00
#
_symmetry.space_group_name_H-M   'P 1'
#
loop_
_entity.id
_entity.type
_entity.pdbx_description
1 polymer ?
#
loop_
_entity_poly.entity_id
_entity_poly.type
_entity_poly.pdbx_seq_one_letter_code
_entity_poly.pdbx_strand_id
1 'polypeptide(L)'
;MASLAHTLALLAMTMAVTAIKVVPLDMAWDSFDDRYQGCRPAMTAALPALNRSEFQKNPLFARVWVKAAVALQRRRPRLSPLSSVQATAIMAYTMDDLHSVFNDAMHEAGRSLQEYRHTFHYKTLHFLLTDALATLRESFTRAMQCNDVFQQVCGVQFRAQRGQSVRFGEFRSMSLSKPTGQCSGKETLFQVLTCHSEYIGTFSEDPGTRGVLIPPFETFKVTEVTQKGNKAVIKLSSAGTYNKYNCEWLKYDTTEGQPGGGSVSIAPFHLGGLLLVTTALAVATGIL
;
A
#
# COMPACT_ATOMS: atom_id res chain seq x y z
N MET A 1 -22.48 -54.28 -28.26
CA MET A 1 -21.39 -53.97 -27.31
C MET A 1 -20.45 -52.96 -27.94
N ALA A 2 -20.81 -51.67 -27.93
CA ALA A 2 -19.95 -50.55 -28.28
C ALA A 2 -20.79 -49.27 -28.10
N SER A 3 -20.82 -48.68 -26.90
CA SER A 3 -21.34 -47.31 -26.74
C SER A 3 -21.13 -46.65 -25.37
N LEU A 4 -20.63 -47.34 -24.34
CA LEU A 4 -20.36 -46.69 -23.04
C LEU A 4 -18.89 -46.39 -22.74
N ALA A 5 -17.94 -46.98 -23.48
CA ALA A 5 -16.51 -46.76 -23.20
C ALA A 5 -15.94 -45.48 -23.84
N HIS A 6 -16.61 -44.90 -24.85
CA HIS A 6 -16.12 -43.73 -25.58
C HIS A 6 -16.56 -42.38 -24.98
N THR A 7 -17.57 -42.35 -24.10
CA THR A 7 -18.00 -41.11 -23.43
C THR A 7 -17.19 -40.81 -22.16
N LEU A 8 -16.52 -41.81 -21.57
CA LEU A 8 -15.62 -41.63 -20.43
C LEU A 8 -14.22 -41.14 -20.83
N ALA A 9 -13.83 -41.25 -22.11
CA ALA A 9 -12.55 -40.74 -22.62
C ALA A 9 -12.57 -39.22 -22.92
N LEU A 10 -13.75 -38.60 -22.99
CA LEU A 10 -13.92 -37.14 -23.17
C LEU A 10 -14.00 -36.36 -21.86
N LEU A 11 -13.98 -37.05 -20.71
CA LEU A 11 -13.50 -36.49 -19.44
C LEU A 11 -11.96 -36.54 -19.37
N ALA A 12 -11.29 -36.34 -20.51
CA ALA A 12 -9.92 -35.89 -20.55
C ALA A 12 -9.89 -34.49 -19.94
N MET A 13 -9.75 -34.46 -18.61
CA MET A 13 -9.10 -33.44 -17.82
C MET A 13 -8.90 -32.12 -18.58
N THR A 14 -9.94 -31.28 -18.60
CA THR A 14 -9.71 -29.84 -18.55
C THR A 14 -9.19 -29.53 -17.15
N MET A 15 -7.99 -30.03 -16.82
CA MET A 15 -7.12 -29.35 -15.89
C MET A 15 -6.94 -27.99 -16.55
N ALA A 16 -7.71 -27.00 -16.11
CA ALA A 16 -7.39 -25.62 -16.37
C ALA A 16 -5.96 -25.46 -15.87
N VAL A 17 -4.99 -25.51 -16.79
CA VAL A 17 -3.61 -25.13 -16.52
C VAL A 17 -3.74 -23.64 -16.27
N THR A 18 -3.94 -23.28 -15.00
CA THR A 18 -3.94 -21.89 -14.58
C THR A 18 -2.62 -21.32 -15.06
N ALA A 19 -2.71 -20.37 -15.99
CA ALA A 19 -1.53 -19.78 -16.60
C ALA A 19 -0.63 -19.27 -15.48
N ILE A 20 0.61 -19.76 -15.47
CA ILE A 20 1.57 -19.49 -14.40
C ILE A 20 1.92 -18.00 -14.45
N LYS A 21 1.56 -17.22 -13.43
CA LYS A 21 1.97 -15.81 -13.33
C LYS A 21 3.42 -15.75 -12.84
N VAL A 22 4.33 -15.46 -13.77
CA VAL A 22 5.74 -15.22 -13.48
C VAL A 22 6.01 -13.72 -13.55
N VAL A 23 6.61 -13.15 -12.51
CA VAL A 23 6.84 -11.70 -12.41
C VAL A 23 8.33 -11.41 -12.14
N PRO A 24 9.08 -10.80 -13.06
CA PRO A 24 10.43 -10.32 -12.76
C PRO A 24 10.34 -9.16 -11.77
N LEU A 25 11.20 -9.16 -10.75
CA LEU A 25 11.40 -8.00 -9.90
C LEU A 25 12.27 -6.97 -10.62
N ASP A 26 12.01 -5.69 -10.37
CA ASP A 26 12.78 -4.57 -10.88
C ASP A 26 12.79 -3.42 -9.86
N MET A 27 13.11 -2.20 -10.30
CA MET A 27 13.16 -0.99 -9.47
C MET A 27 11.83 -0.22 -9.43
N ALA A 28 10.77 -0.76 -10.03
CA ALA A 28 9.42 -0.19 -10.11
C ALA A 28 9.42 1.28 -10.54
N TRP A 29 10.11 1.62 -11.64
CA TRP A 29 10.32 3.01 -12.10
C TRP A 29 9.03 3.79 -12.37
N ASP A 30 7.95 3.07 -12.66
CA ASP A 30 6.62 3.60 -12.97
C ASP A 30 5.77 3.84 -11.72
N SER A 31 6.26 3.49 -10.53
CA SER A 31 5.50 3.67 -9.30
C SER A 31 5.54 5.09 -8.73
N PHE A 32 4.43 5.54 -8.14
CA PHE A 32 4.41 6.75 -7.35
C PHE A 32 5.02 6.51 -5.96
N ASP A 33 5.97 7.36 -5.55
CA ASP A 33 6.90 7.07 -4.46
C ASP A 33 7.23 8.27 -3.56
N ASP A 34 6.33 9.25 -3.51
CA ASP A 34 6.52 10.51 -2.79
C ASP A 34 6.77 10.29 -1.29
N ARG A 35 7.80 10.96 -0.78
CA ARG A 35 8.22 10.91 0.63
C ARG A 35 7.77 12.13 1.43
N TYR A 36 7.24 13.14 0.75
CA TYR A 36 6.75 14.39 1.34
C TYR A 36 7.79 15.11 2.20
N GLN A 37 9.06 15.00 1.82
CA GLN A 37 10.16 15.62 2.55
C GLN A 37 10.05 17.14 2.47
N GLY A 38 9.98 17.78 3.64
CA GLY A 38 9.87 19.23 3.76
C GLY A 38 8.46 19.80 3.55
N CYS A 39 7.43 18.98 3.29
CA CYS A 39 6.08 19.47 3.03
C CYS A 39 4.96 18.80 3.83
N ARG A 40 5.30 18.02 4.87
CA ARG A 40 4.31 17.41 5.79
C ARG A 40 3.23 18.41 6.25
N PRO A 41 3.54 19.62 6.78
CA PRO A 41 2.51 20.57 7.20
C PRO A 41 1.60 21.05 6.05
N ALA A 42 2.18 21.33 4.89
CA ALA A 42 1.43 21.80 3.72
C ALA A 42 0.51 20.72 3.14
N MET A 43 0.99 19.47 3.08
CA MET A 43 0.15 18.33 2.69
C MET A 43 -0.98 18.08 3.69
N THR A 44 -0.71 18.18 4.99
CA THR A 44 -1.75 18.08 6.04
C THR A 44 -2.82 19.17 5.87
N ALA A 45 -2.43 20.40 5.53
CA ALA A 45 -3.37 21.49 5.26
C ALA A 45 -4.22 21.24 4.00
N ALA A 46 -3.69 20.53 3.00
CA ALA A 46 -4.40 20.19 1.76
C ALA A 46 -5.42 19.04 1.91
N LEU A 47 -5.32 18.23 2.97
CA LEU A 47 -6.15 17.03 3.17
C LEU A 47 -7.66 17.26 3.03
N PRO A 48 -8.29 18.31 3.59
CA PRO A 48 -9.73 18.52 3.44
C PRO A 48 -10.20 18.68 2.00
N ALA A 49 -9.45 19.43 1.19
CA ALA A 49 -9.76 19.67 -0.22
C ALA A 49 -9.49 18.41 -1.07
N LEU A 50 -8.35 17.76 -0.84
CA LEU A 50 -7.99 16.49 -1.48
C LEU A 50 -9.06 15.43 -1.24
N ASN A 51 -9.44 15.18 0.00
CA ASN A 51 -10.42 14.15 0.34
C ASN A 51 -11.79 14.39 -0.29
N ARG A 52 -12.26 15.64 -0.34
CA ARG A 52 -13.53 15.94 -1.01
C ARG A 52 -13.49 15.53 -2.48
N SER A 53 -12.41 15.90 -3.19
CA SER A 53 -12.23 15.57 -4.60
C SER A 53 -12.03 14.07 -4.83
N GLU A 54 -11.19 13.41 -4.02
CA GLU A 54 -10.86 12.00 -4.21
C GLU A 54 -12.00 11.06 -3.84
N PHE A 55 -12.75 11.34 -2.77
CA PHE A 55 -13.90 10.52 -2.41
C PHE A 55 -15.01 10.56 -3.46
N GLN A 56 -15.24 11.72 -4.08
CA GLN A 56 -16.19 11.84 -5.20
C GLN A 56 -15.76 11.01 -6.41
N LYS A 57 -14.45 11.01 -6.73
CA LYS A 57 -13.90 10.27 -7.87
C LYS A 57 -13.67 8.78 -7.58
N ASN A 58 -13.66 8.39 -6.31
CA ASN A 58 -13.36 7.03 -5.88
C ASN A 58 -14.34 6.53 -4.79
N PRO A 59 -15.52 6.03 -5.20
CA PRO A 59 -16.55 5.53 -4.27
C PRO A 59 -16.11 4.32 -3.44
N LEU A 60 -15.20 3.48 -3.97
CA LEU A 60 -14.62 2.37 -3.22
C LEU A 60 -13.81 2.91 -2.04
N PHE A 61 -12.88 3.82 -2.31
CA PHE A 61 -12.06 4.44 -1.28
C PHE A 61 -12.91 5.17 -0.23
N ALA A 62 -13.90 5.96 -0.65
CA ALA A 62 -14.80 6.66 0.27
C ALA A 62 -15.53 5.70 1.22
N ARG A 63 -16.08 4.61 0.69
CA ARG A 63 -16.80 3.60 1.48
C ARG A 63 -15.88 2.88 2.47
N VAL A 64 -14.70 2.44 2.03
CA VAL A 64 -13.75 1.74 2.90
C VAL A 64 -13.24 2.69 3.98
N TRP A 65 -13.01 3.97 3.65
CA TRP A 65 -12.62 4.99 4.63
C TRP A 65 -13.63 5.13 5.77
N VAL A 66 -14.93 5.20 5.46
CA VAL A 66 -15.99 5.25 6.48
C VAL A 66 -15.99 3.98 7.34
N LYS A 67 -15.91 2.80 6.72
CA LYS A 67 -15.83 1.52 7.46
C LYS A 67 -14.63 1.50 8.40
N ALA A 68 -13.46 1.93 7.93
CA ALA A 68 -12.23 1.98 8.69
C ALA A 68 -12.34 2.92 9.90
N ALA A 69 -12.93 4.11 9.71
CA ALA A 69 -13.16 5.05 10.81
C ALA A 69 -14.08 4.45 11.89
N VAL A 70 -15.16 3.78 11.48
CA VAL A 70 -16.08 3.09 12.40
C VAL A 70 -15.39 1.93 13.12
N ALA A 71 -14.60 1.12 12.41
CA ALA A 71 -13.85 0.01 13.00
C ALA A 71 -12.84 0.52 14.04
N LEU A 72 -12.10 1.59 13.73
CA LEU A 72 -11.16 2.22 14.64
C LEU A 72 -11.87 2.77 15.89
N GLN A 73 -13.02 3.43 15.72
CA GLN A 73 -13.83 3.96 16.82
C GLN A 73 -14.39 2.85 17.72
N ARG A 74 -14.79 1.72 17.15
CA ARG A 74 -15.26 0.55 17.91
C ARG A 74 -14.12 -0.10 18.69
N ARG A 75 -12.95 -0.24 18.07
CA ARG A 75 -11.78 -0.90 18.67
C ARG A 75 -11.09 -0.04 19.74
N ARG A 76 -11.18 1.29 19.63
CA ARG A 76 -10.54 2.27 20.54
C ARG A 76 -9.08 1.92 20.89
N PRO A 77 -8.21 1.67 19.90
CA PRO A 77 -6.80 1.43 20.21
C PRO A 77 -6.17 2.68 20.83
N ARG A 78 -5.07 2.50 21.56
CA ARG A 78 -4.21 3.62 21.93
C ARG A 78 -3.62 4.22 20.64
N LEU A 79 -4.04 5.43 20.30
CA LEU A 79 -3.68 6.07 19.04
C LEU A 79 -2.23 6.58 19.03
N SER A 80 -1.77 7.15 20.15
CA SER A 80 -0.42 7.69 20.27
C SER A 80 0.64 6.67 19.81
N PRO A 81 1.57 7.06 18.91
CA PRO A 81 1.85 8.44 18.47
C PRO A 81 0.99 8.96 17.31
N LEU A 82 0.16 8.10 16.70
CA LEU A 82 -0.61 8.46 15.52
C LEU A 82 -1.80 9.36 15.85
N SER A 83 -2.13 10.23 14.90
CA SER A 83 -3.45 10.86 14.84
C SER A 83 -4.53 9.84 14.45
N SER A 84 -5.79 10.17 14.73
CA SER A 84 -6.93 9.35 14.31
C SER A 84 -6.98 9.16 12.79
N VAL A 85 -6.57 10.17 12.02
CA VAL A 85 -6.60 10.15 10.56
C VAL A 85 -5.53 9.21 9.98
N GLN A 86 -4.33 9.25 10.54
CA GLN A 86 -3.25 8.31 10.20
C GLN A 86 -3.64 6.87 10.54
N ALA A 87 -4.18 6.63 11.74
CA ALA A 87 -4.65 5.31 12.15
C ALA A 87 -5.82 4.81 11.26
N THR A 88 -6.70 5.71 10.82
CA THR A 88 -7.78 5.39 9.88
C THR A 88 -7.23 4.98 8.52
N ALA A 89 -6.18 5.65 8.03
CA ALA A 89 -5.53 5.29 6.77
C ALA A 89 -4.91 3.88 6.81
N ILE A 90 -4.23 3.52 7.92
CA ILE A 90 -3.71 2.17 8.11
C ILE A 90 -4.85 1.14 8.13
N MET A 91 -5.90 1.40 8.93
CA MET A 91 -7.06 0.53 9.03
C MET A 91 -7.69 0.30 7.64
N ALA A 92 -7.93 1.39 6.89
CA ALA A 92 -8.49 1.36 5.56
C ALA A 92 -7.62 0.54 4.60
N TYR A 93 -6.30 0.79 4.58
CA TYR A 93 -5.37 0.04 3.75
C TYR A 93 -5.46 -1.47 4.01
N THR A 94 -5.58 -1.89 5.26
CA THR A 94 -5.68 -3.31 5.62
C THR A 94 -7.09 -3.90 5.52
N MET A 95 -8.07 -3.16 5.01
CA MET A 95 -9.48 -3.55 4.99
C MET A 95 -10.00 -3.79 3.57
N ASP A 96 -10.89 -4.78 3.45
CA ASP A 96 -11.46 -5.22 2.16
C ASP A 96 -10.32 -5.41 1.11
N ASP A 97 -10.60 -5.12 -0.17
CA ASP A 97 -9.62 -5.21 -1.25
C ASP A 97 -8.85 -3.89 -1.49
N LEU A 98 -8.91 -2.92 -0.56
CA LEU A 98 -8.38 -1.57 -0.81
C LEU A 98 -6.87 -1.58 -1.07
N HIS A 99 -6.08 -2.37 -0.33
CA HIS A 99 -4.64 -2.47 -0.57
C HIS A 99 -4.32 -2.90 -2.00
N SER A 100 -5.04 -3.88 -2.56
CA SER A 100 -4.76 -4.42 -3.89
C SER A 100 -4.99 -3.34 -4.96
N VAL A 101 -6.17 -2.72 -4.96
CA VAL A 101 -6.52 -1.71 -5.97
C VAL A 101 -5.69 -0.43 -5.81
N PHE A 102 -5.31 -0.09 -4.58
CA PHE A 102 -4.44 1.05 -4.30
C PHE A 102 -3.02 0.80 -4.81
N ASN A 103 -2.44 -0.36 -4.50
CA ASN A 103 -1.10 -0.72 -4.94
C ASN A 103 -1.02 -0.86 -6.47
N ASP A 104 -2.03 -1.46 -7.10
CA ASP A 104 -2.13 -1.52 -8.57
C ASP A 104 -2.14 -0.12 -9.18
N ALA A 105 -2.92 0.81 -8.63
CA ALA A 105 -2.93 2.20 -9.09
C ALA A 105 -1.58 2.90 -8.87
N MET A 106 -0.88 2.60 -7.78
CA MET A 106 0.45 3.16 -7.51
C MET A 106 1.48 2.77 -8.56
N HIS A 107 1.42 1.53 -9.07
CA HIS A 107 2.35 1.02 -10.09
C HIS A 107 2.27 1.76 -11.42
N GLU A 108 1.18 2.48 -11.68
CA GLU A 108 1.00 3.26 -12.91
C GLU A 108 1.16 4.76 -12.67
N ALA A 109 0.75 5.24 -11.50
CA ALA A 109 0.70 6.65 -11.16
C ALA A 109 2.04 7.40 -11.31
N GLY A 110 3.18 6.71 -11.22
CA GLY A 110 4.51 7.30 -11.40
C GLY A 110 5.01 7.32 -12.85
N ARG A 111 4.26 6.79 -13.83
CA ARG A 111 4.62 6.85 -15.26
C ARG A 111 4.75 8.28 -15.75
N SER A 112 3.80 9.14 -15.40
CA SER A 112 3.77 10.53 -15.83
C SER A 112 3.03 11.42 -14.83
N LEU A 113 3.23 12.73 -14.94
CA LEU A 113 2.44 13.71 -14.18
C LEU A 113 0.94 13.64 -14.53
N GLN A 114 0.60 13.30 -15.77
CA GLN A 114 -0.78 13.17 -16.19
C GLN A 114 -1.47 12.00 -15.49
N GLU A 115 -0.80 10.85 -15.40
CA GLU A 115 -1.29 9.67 -14.69
C GLU A 115 -1.53 10.00 -13.20
N TYR A 116 -0.51 10.51 -12.52
CA TYR A 116 -0.62 10.95 -11.14
C TYR A 116 -1.79 11.93 -10.91
N ARG A 117 -1.96 12.91 -11.81
CA ARG A 117 -2.99 13.95 -11.65
C ARG A 117 -4.40 13.41 -11.87
N HIS A 118 -4.60 12.71 -12.98
CA HIS A 118 -5.94 12.46 -13.51
C HIS A 118 -6.48 11.07 -13.19
N THR A 119 -5.63 10.08 -12.89
CA THR A 119 -6.08 8.70 -12.64
C THR A 119 -5.80 8.24 -11.22
N PHE A 120 -4.74 8.76 -10.58
CA PHE A 120 -4.41 8.38 -9.22
C PHE A 120 -5.25 9.12 -8.17
N HIS A 121 -6.41 8.57 -7.82
CA HIS A 121 -7.34 9.11 -6.81
C HIS A 121 -7.14 8.51 -5.41
N TYR A 122 -5.87 8.41 -5.00
CA TYR A 122 -5.44 7.92 -3.69
C TYR A 122 -4.32 8.77 -3.06
N LYS A 123 -4.21 10.04 -3.46
CA LYS A 123 -3.18 10.99 -2.97
C LYS A 123 -3.26 11.17 -1.45
N THR A 124 -4.46 11.26 -0.89
CA THR A 124 -4.64 11.31 0.56
C THR A 124 -4.19 10.02 1.22
N LEU A 125 -4.61 8.85 0.71
CA LEU A 125 -4.24 7.57 1.31
C LEU A 125 -2.72 7.39 1.29
N HIS A 126 -2.09 7.66 0.16
CA HIS A 126 -0.64 7.60 0.00
C HIS A 126 0.07 8.53 0.98
N PHE A 127 -0.35 9.79 1.07
CA PHE A 127 0.22 10.75 2.03
C PHE A 127 0.08 10.26 3.46
N LEU A 128 -1.14 9.90 3.89
CA LEU A 128 -1.39 9.50 5.27
C LEU A 128 -0.68 8.20 5.67
N LEU A 129 -0.52 7.25 4.75
CA LEU A 129 0.28 6.04 5.02
C LEU A 129 1.76 6.37 5.17
N THR A 130 2.35 7.12 4.23
CA THR A 130 3.76 7.57 4.34
C THR A 130 3.97 8.34 5.63
N ASP A 131 3.05 9.25 5.94
CA ASP A 131 3.08 10.10 7.13
C ASP A 131 2.96 9.31 8.43
N ALA A 132 2.07 8.31 8.48
CA ALA A 132 1.91 7.44 9.64
C ALA A 132 3.18 6.63 9.93
N LEU A 133 3.83 6.08 8.89
CA LEU A 133 5.10 5.35 9.06
C LEU A 133 6.22 6.27 9.55
N ALA A 134 6.29 7.51 9.05
CA ALA A 134 7.23 8.50 9.56
C ALA A 134 6.97 8.84 11.04
N THR A 135 5.71 9.06 11.43
CA THR A 135 5.35 9.33 12.84
C THR A 135 5.67 8.16 13.77
N LEU A 136 5.39 6.92 13.36
CA LEU A 136 5.77 5.74 14.14
C LEU A 136 7.28 5.69 14.34
N ARG A 137 8.07 5.85 13.26
CA ARG A 137 9.52 5.86 13.33
C ARG A 137 10.08 6.93 14.26
N GLU A 138 9.59 8.16 14.14
CA GLU A 138 10.04 9.31 14.94
C GLU A 138 9.72 9.13 16.43
N SER A 139 8.62 8.45 16.75
CA SER A 139 8.19 8.24 18.14
C SER A 139 9.02 7.23 18.91
N PHE A 140 9.62 6.27 18.22
CA PHE A 140 10.45 5.25 18.83
C PHE A 140 11.91 5.72 18.74
N THR A 141 12.46 6.22 19.85
CA THR A 141 13.88 6.60 20.03
C THR A 141 14.85 5.42 19.93
N ARG A 142 14.58 4.45 19.06
CA ARG A 142 15.51 3.36 18.76
C ARG A 142 16.44 3.82 17.65
N ALA A 143 17.72 3.50 17.80
CA ALA A 143 18.65 3.50 16.67
C ALA A 143 17.99 2.77 15.48
N MET A 144 18.26 3.21 14.25
CA MET A 144 17.70 2.66 13.01
C MET A 144 17.70 1.12 13.05
N GLN A 145 16.56 0.52 13.41
CA GLN A 145 16.45 -0.91 13.62
C GLN A 145 15.80 -1.54 12.39
N CYS A 146 16.56 -2.39 11.73
CA CYS A 146 16.04 -3.19 10.62
C CYS A 146 15.33 -4.43 11.17
N ASN A 147 14.27 -4.87 10.49
CA ASN A 147 13.44 -6.00 10.88
C ASN A 147 13.50 -7.08 9.79
N ASP A 148 13.62 -8.34 10.22
CA ASP A 148 13.39 -9.49 9.35
C ASP A 148 11.88 -9.73 9.22
N VAL A 149 11.38 -9.66 7.99
CA VAL A 149 9.96 -9.79 7.68
C VAL A 149 9.73 -10.75 6.53
N PHE A 150 8.55 -11.36 6.51
CA PHE A 150 8.24 -12.50 5.67
C PHE A 150 6.90 -12.33 4.98
N GLN A 151 6.83 -12.80 3.74
CA GLN A 151 5.58 -12.89 3.00
C GLN A 151 5.65 -14.10 2.08
N GLN A 152 4.63 -14.93 2.14
CA GLN A 152 4.43 -16.03 1.20
C GLN A 152 3.37 -15.60 0.19
N VAL A 153 3.71 -15.68 -1.08
CA VAL A 153 2.81 -15.36 -2.19
C VAL A 153 2.49 -16.66 -2.93
N CYS A 154 1.22 -17.05 -2.92
CA CYS A 154 0.71 -18.22 -3.62
C CYS A 154 0.30 -17.88 -5.05
N GLY A 155 0.49 -18.82 -5.98
CA GLY A 155 0.07 -18.68 -7.39
C GLY A 155 0.95 -17.78 -8.25
N VAL A 156 1.94 -17.10 -7.65
CA VAL A 156 2.87 -16.19 -8.35
C VAL A 156 4.31 -16.60 -8.07
N GLN A 157 5.09 -16.71 -9.14
CA GLN A 157 6.52 -16.96 -9.05
C GLN A 157 7.31 -15.70 -9.44
N PHE A 158 7.93 -15.05 -8.45
CA PHE A 158 8.80 -13.93 -8.73
C PHE A 158 10.17 -14.41 -9.20
N ARG A 159 10.81 -13.63 -10.08
CA ARG A 159 12.17 -13.87 -10.56
C ARG A 159 13.07 -12.69 -10.22
N ALA A 160 14.26 -13.01 -9.75
CA ALA A 160 15.30 -12.04 -9.46
C ALA A 160 16.67 -12.67 -9.62
N GLN A 161 17.71 -11.85 -9.70
CA GLN A 161 19.09 -12.31 -9.74
C GLN A 161 19.83 -11.87 -8.48
N ARG A 162 20.71 -12.72 -7.93
CA ARG A 162 21.58 -12.33 -6.82
C ARG A 162 22.40 -11.11 -7.24
N GLY A 163 22.43 -10.10 -6.37
CA GLY A 163 23.08 -8.82 -6.66
C GLY A 163 22.21 -7.85 -7.47
N GLN A 164 20.99 -8.19 -7.86
CA GLN A 164 20.07 -7.24 -8.47
C GLN A 164 19.58 -6.21 -7.43
N SER A 165 19.47 -4.95 -7.83
CA SER A 165 18.75 -3.93 -7.05
C SER A 165 17.27 -3.96 -7.42
N VAL A 166 16.40 -3.99 -6.42
CA VAL A 166 14.95 -4.06 -6.59
C VAL A 166 14.24 -3.09 -5.64
N ARG A 167 13.01 -2.73 -5.99
CA ARG A 167 12.11 -1.92 -5.15
C ARG A 167 10.69 -2.39 -5.40
N PHE A 168 9.88 -2.47 -4.36
CA PHE A 168 8.50 -2.91 -4.52
C PHE A 168 7.65 -1.88 -5.26
N GLY A 169 7.88 -0.58 -5.04
CA GLY A 169 7.10 0.50 -5.69
C GLY A 169 5.66 0.60 -5.18
N GLU A 170 5.33 -0.11 -4.13
CA GLU A 170 4.02 -0.17 -3.49
C GLU A 170 4.23 -0.20 -1.98
N PHE A 171 3.17 0.12 -1.22
CA PHE A 171 3.18 -0.26 0.18
C PHE A 171 3.09 -1.77 0.28
N ARG A 172 3.91 -2.39 1.13
CA ARG A 172 3.94 -3.84 1.25
C ARG A 172 3.72 -4.30 2.67
N SER A 173 2.60 -4.99 2.88
CA SER A 173 2.29 -5.63 4.16
C SER A 173 3.04 -6.96 4.27
N MET A 174 3.80 -7.14 5.35
CA MET A 174 4.57 -8.36 5.63
C MET A 174 4.44 -8.73 7.11
N SER A 175 4.78 -9.96 7.48
CA SER A 175 4.72 -10.42 8.87
C SER A 175 6.12 -10.53 9.49
N LEU A 176 6.23 -10.21 10.79
CA LEU A 176 7.43 -10.51 11.59
C LEU A 176 7.63 -12.02 11.81
N SER A 177 6.62 -12.83 11.54
CA SER A 177 6.65 -14.27 11.73
C SER A 177 6.82 -14.97 10.39
N LYS A 178 7.75 -15.93 10.34
CA LYS A 178 7.90 -16.79 9.17
C LYS A 178 6.62 -17.59 8.95
N PRO A 179 6.04 -17.59 7.74
CA PRO A 179 4.84 -18.34 7.46
C PRO A 179 5.13 -19.85 7.56
N THR A 180 4.19 -20.58 8.16
CA THR A 180 4.26 -22.03 8.37
C THR A 180 3.50 -22.83 7.31
N GLY A 181 2.63 -22.15 6.55
CA GLY A 181 1.81 -22.76 5.50
C GLY A 181 2.58 -23.09 4.23
N GLN A 182 1.95 -23.88 3.35
CA GLN A 182 2.43 -24.17 2.02
C GLN A 182 1.33 -23.91 1.00
N CYS A 183 1.67 -23.26 -0.11
CA CYS A 183 0.70 -23.01 -1.17
C CYS A 183 0.44 -24.28 -1.99
N SER A 184 -0.76 -24.37 -2.55
CA SER A 184 -1.01 -25.28 -3.67
C SER A 184 -0.41 -24.66 -4.94
N GLY A 185 0.52 -25.35 -5.60
CA GLY A 185 1.15 -24.88 -6.85
C GLY A 185 2.43 -24.05 -6.67
N LYS A 186 2.67 -23.10 -7.59
CA LYS A 186 3.84 -22.20 -7.54
C LYS A 186 3.71 -21.20 -6.41
N GLU A 187 4.82 -20.91 -5.76
CA GLU A 187 4.87 -19.94 -4.67
C GLU A 187 6.22 -19.21 -4.61
N THR A 188 6.20 -18.03 -4.01
CA THR A 188 7.39 -17.26 -3.64
C THR A 188 7.36 -16.96 -2.15
N LEU A 189 8.43 -17.29 -1.43
CA LEU A 189 8.68 -16.82 -0.08
C LEU A 189 9.68 -15.67 -0.14
N PHE A 190 9.23 -14.47 0.25
CA PHE A 190 10.10 -13.35 0.51
C PHE A 190 10.62 -13.41 1.95
N GLN A 191 11.92 -13.21 2.11
CA GLN A 191 12.56 -12.89 3.39
C GLN A 191 13.27 -11.55 3.22
N VAL A 192 12.83 -10.54 3.95
CA VAL A 192 13.26 -9.16 3.70
C VAL A 192 13.81 -8.60 5.00
N LEU A 193 15.06 -8.16 4.98
CA LEU A 193 15.63 -7.31 6.02
C LEU A 193 15.34 -5.86 5.62
N THR A 194 14.33 -5.25 6.23
CA THR A 194 13.86 -3.88 5.93
C THR A 194 14.24 -2.94 7.06
N CYS A 195 14.76 -1.77 6.73
CA CYS A 195 15.07 -0.71 7.69
C CYS A 195 14.02 0.41 7.67
N HIS A 196 13.04 0.32 6.76
CA HIS A 196 11.99 1.31 6.61
C HIS A 196 10.58 0.82 6.96
N SER A 197 10.39 -0.44 7.40
CA SER A 197 9.12 -0.94 7.89
C SER A 197 8.70 -0.40 9.26
N GLU A 198 7.40 -0.27 9.51
CA GLU A 198 6.86 -0.05 10.85
C GLU A 198 5.77 -1.05 11.21
N TYR A 199 5.63 -1.35 12.50
CA TYR A 199 4.58 -2.22 13.01
C TYR A 199 3.22 -1.52 12.95
N ILE A 200 2.25 -2.14 12.28
CA ILE A 200 0.92 -1.56 12.06
C ILE A 200 -0.23 -2.37 12.69
N GLY A 201 0.04 -3.53 13.30
CA GLY A 201 -1.00 -4.44 13.84
C GLY A 201 -1.97 -3.77 14.83
N THR A 202 -1.53 -2.76 15.59
CA THR A 202 -2.40 -2.00 16.51
C THR A 202 -3.51 -1.24 15.77
N PHE A 203 -3.31 -0.93 14.49
CA PHE A 203 -4.18 -0.08 13.69
C PHE A 203 -4.73 -0.80 12.45
N SER A 204 -4.43 -2.08 12.25
CA SER A 204 -4.95 -2.89 11.14
C SER A 204 -6.31 -3.51 11.43
N GLU A 205 -6.98 -4.01 10.38
CA GLU A 205 -8.22 -4.80 10.49
C GLU A 205 -8.00 -6.07 11.32
N ASP A 206 -6.90 -6.80 11.05
CA ASP A 206 -6.49 -7.96 11.85
C ASP A 206 -5.23 -7.67 12.68
N PRO A 207 -5.39 -7.33 13.98
CA PRO A 207 -4.26 -7.13 14.88
C PRO A 207 -3.37 -8.34 15.14
N GLY A 208 -3.89 -9.57 14.94
CA GLY A 208 -3.17 -10.80 15.27
C GLY A 208 -2.02 -11.11 14.31
N THR A 209 -2.02 -10.52 13.13
CA THR A 209 -1.10 -10.81 12.01
C THR A 209 0.38 -10.48 12.26
N ARG A 210 0.70 -9.79 13.37
CA ARG A 210 2.02 -9.19 13.62
C ARG A 210 2.55 -8.43 12.39
N GLY A 211 1.62 -7.75 11.70
CA GLY A 211 1.87 -7.08 10.43
C GLY A 211 2.73 -5.83 10.57
N VAL A 212 3.68 -5.70 9.65
CA VAL A 212 4.43 -4.48 9.40
C VAL A 212 4.11 -3.97 8.01
N LEU A 213 4.34 -2.68 7.78
CA LEU A 213 4.17 -2.04 6.49
C LEU A 213 5.50 -1.45 6.01
N ILE A 214 5.93 -1.83 4.82
CA ILE A 214 7.10 -1.27 4.13
C ILE A 214 6.60 -0.16 3.18
N PRO A 215 7.25 1.03 3.17
CA PRO A 215 6.89 2.10 2.25
C PRO A 215 7.41 1.85 0.82
N PRO A 216 6.82 2.50 -0.21
CA PRO A 216 7.13 2.24 -1.62
C PRO A 216 8.54 2.67 -2.07
N PHE A 217 9.22 3.51 -1.28
CA PHE A 217 10.51 4.11 -1.63
C PHE A 217 11.73 3.30 -1.16
N GLU A 218 11.56 2.26 -0.32
CA GLU A 218 12.70 1.48 0.16
C GLU A 218 13.29 0.61 -0.97
N THR A 219 14.61 0.67 -1.16
CA THR A 219 15.31 -0.15 -2.14
C THR A 219 16.01 -1.31 -1.47
N PHE A 220 16.15 -2.40 -2.20
CA PHE A 220 16.71 -3.64 -1.68
C PHE A 220 17.76 -4.22 -2.64
N LYS A 221 18.76 -4.86 -2.07
CA LYS A 221 19.66 -5.76 -2.79
C LYS A 221 19.17 -7.20 -2.64
N VAL A 222 19.08 -7.91 -3.75
CA VAL A 222 18.82 -9.36 -3.73
C VAL A 222 20.07 -10.08 -3.25
N THR A 223 20.02 -10.66 -2.05
CA THR A 223 21.18 -11.31 -1.42
C THR A 223 21.25 -12.80 -1.75
N GLU A 224 20.10 -13.44 -1.96
CA GLU A 224 19.99 -14.86 -2.25
C GLU A 224 18.71 -15.14 -3.05
N VAL A 225 18.81 -16.07 -4.01
CA VAL A 225 17.66 -16.62 -4.74
C VAL A 225 17.83 -18.14 -4.77
N THR A 226 16.85 -18.87 -4.26
CA THR A 226 16.81 -20.33 -4.35
C THR A 226 15.51 -20.78 -4.99
N GLN A 227 15.58 -21.85 -5.77
CA GLN A 227 14.42 -22.47 -6.40
C GLN A 227 14.41 -23.95 -6.06
N LYS A 228 13.37 -24.42 -5.38
CA LYS A 228 13.16 -25.85 -5.10
C LYS A 228 11.78 -26.26 -5.62
N GLY A 229 11.75 -26.95 -6.75
CA GLY A 229 10.51 -27.35 -7.42
C GLY A 229 9.63 -26.14 -7.71
N ASN A 230 8.48 -26.04 -7.03
CA ASN A 230 7.50 -24.98 -7.21
C ASN A 230 7.71 -23.75 -6.30
N LYS A 231 8.67 -23.80 -5.37
CA LYS A 231 8.93 -22.74 -4.41
C LYS A 231 10.18 -21.95 -4.78
N ALA A 232 10.01 -20.64 -4.99
CA ALA A 232 11.10 -19.67 -5.00
C ALA A 232 11.29 -19.11 -3.57
N VAL A 233 12.52 -18.95 -3.12
CA VAL A 233 12.84 -18.12 -1.94
C VAL A 233 13.74 -16.98 -2.41
N ILE A 234 13.29 -15.76 -2.16
CA ILE A 234 14.02 -14.54 -2.52
C ILE A 234 14.35 -13.81 -1.22
N LYS A 235 15.64 -13.64 -0.94
CA LYS A 235 16.12 -12.85 0.20
C LYS A 235 16.55 -11.47 -0.26
N LEU A 236 16.05 -10.46 0.43
CA LEU A 236 16.29 -9.05 0.16
C LEU A 236 16.90 -8.38 1.39
N SER A 237 17.86 -7.50 1.19
CA SER A 237 18.41 -6.63 2.24
C SER A 237 18.23 -5.19 1.86
N SER A 238 17.75 -4.37 2.80
CA SER A 238 17.63 -2.92 2.64
C SER A 238 18.96 -2.35 2.15
N ALA A 239 18.88 -1.51 1.11
CA ALA A 239 20.03 -0.91 0.44
C ALA A 239 19.93 0.62 0.37
N GLY A 240 18.85 1.21 0.90
CA GLY A 240 18.61 2.64 0.93
C GLY A 240 17.19 3.01 0.50
N THR A 241 17.07 4.19 -0.09
CA THR A 241 15.78 4.73 -0.54
C THR A 241 15.91 5.34 -1.93
N TYR A 242 14.83 5.29 -2.70
CA TYR A 242 14.67 5.99 -3.97
C TYR A 242 13.27 6.59 -4.05
N ASN A 243 13.18 7.84 -4.48
CA ASN A 243 11.93 8.47 -4.87
C ASN A 243 12.14 9.36 -6.09
N LYS A 244 11.28 9.21 -7.10
CA LYS A 244 11.20 10.10 -8.26
C LYS A 244 10.45 11.38 -7.93
N TYR A 245 9.44 11.29 -7.06
CA TYR A 245 8.56 12.40 -6.70
C TYR A 245 8.85 12.93 -5.28
N ASN A 246 8.64 14.23 -5.09
CA ASN A 246 8.64 14.85 -3.76
C ASN A 246 7.67 16.03 -3.74
N CYS A 247 6.69 15.97 -2.82
CA CYS A 247 5.68 17.00 -2.62
C CYS A 247 4.88 17.32 -3.89
N GLU A 248 4.59 16.31 -4.72
CA GLU A 248 4.16 16.51 -6.11
C GLU A 248 2.81 17.23 -6.20
N TRP A 249 1.87 16.90 -5.31
CA TRP A 249 0.56 17.56 -5.26
C TRP A 249 0.67 19.08 -5.10
N LEU A 250 1.62 19.56 -4.29
CA LEU A 250 1.75 20.96 -3.93
C LEU A 250 2.39 21.81 -5.03
N LYS A 251 3.08 21.19 -5.99
CA LYS A 251 3.67 21.90 -7.14
C LYS A 251 2.60 22.42 -8.11
N TYR A 252 1.36 21.99 -7.96
CA TYR A 252 0.27 22.34 -8.86
C TYR A 252 -0.28 23.75 -8.63
N ASP A 253 -0.19 24.29 -7.41
CA ASP A 253 -0.77 25.60 -7.06
C ASP A 253 -0.02 26.80 -7.71
N THR A 254 1.17 26.58 -8.26
CA THR A 254 2.02 27.65 -8.79
C THR A 254 1.98 27.83 -10.31
N THR A 255 1.34 26.93 -11.07
CA THR A 255 1.53 26.90 -12.55
C THR A 255 0.29 27.02 -13.42
N GLU A 256 -0.94 26.84 -12.92
CA GLU A 256 -2.15 27.02 -13.73
C GLU A 256 -3.26 27.75 -12.95
N GLY A 257 -3.72 28.88 -13.49
CA GLY A 257 -4.77 29.68 -12.88
C GLY A 257 -6.12 28.96 -12.84
N GLN A 258 -6.55 28.63 -11.60
CA GLN A 258 -7.89 28.24 -11.09
C GLN A 258 -8.33 26.76 -11.12
N PRO A 259 -9.17 26.32 -10.14
CA PRO A 259 -9.25 26.69 -8.72
C PRO A 259 -8.91 25.47 -7.85
N GLY A 260 -7.74 25.48 -7.22
CA GLY A 260 -7.26 24.37 -6.40
C GLY A 260 -6.50 24.82 -5.15
N GLY A 261 -6.89 25.94 -4.55
CA GLY A 261 -6.15 26.52 -3.42
C GLY A 261 -6.48 27.99 -3.24
N GLY A 262 -7.75 28.33 -2.98
CA GLY A 262 -8.03 29.65 -2.41
C GLY A 262 -7.17 29.79 -1.16
N SER A 263 -6.41 30.88 -1.07
CA SER A 263 -5.57 31.24 0.08
C SER A 263 -6.29 30.94 1.38
N VAL A 264 -6.01 29.76 1.96
CA VAL A 264 -6.61 29.36 3.23
C VAL A 264 -5.87 30.11 4.29
N SER A 265 -6.49 31.18 4.77
CA SER A 265 -6.09 31.86 6.00
C SER A 265 -5.91 30.79 7.08
N ILE A 266 -4.69 30.72 7.63
CA ILE A 266 -4.25 29.71 8.58
C ILE A 266 -5.03 29.92 9.89
N ALA A 267 -6.14 29.21 10.05
CA ALA A 267 -6.79 29.02 11.33
C ALA A 267 -6.51 27.59 11.81
N PRO A 268 -6.09 27.40 13.08
CA PRO A 268 -5.78 26.08 13.62
C PRO A 268 -7.07 25.31 13.88
N PHE A 269 -7.56 24.56 12.89
CA PHE A 269 -8.70 23.65 13.08
C PHE A 269 -8.20 22.27 13.50
N HIS A 270 -8.18 22.01 14.81
CA HIS A 270 -7.87 20.72 15.44
C HIS A 270 -8.95 19.62 15.21
N LEU A 271 -9.83 19.78 14.23
CA LEU A 271 -10.99 18.90 13.95
C LEU A 271 -10.84 18.03 12.67
N GLY A 272 -9.63 17.99 12.09
CA GLY A 272 -9.39 17.39 10.76
C GLY A 272 -9.93 15.96 10.59
N GLY A 273 -9.81 15.08 11.59
CA GLY A 273 -10.30 13.71 11.48
C GLY A 273 -11.82 13.60 11.34
N LEU A 274 -12.59 14.43 12.06
CA LEU A 274 -14.06 14.39 12.01
C LEU A 274 -14.58 14.92 10.67
N LEU A 275 -13.95 15.97 10.15
CA LEU A 275 -14.29 16.58 8.85
C LEU A 275 -14.11 15.60 7.69
N LEU A 276 -13.12 14.70 7.77
CA LEU A 276 -12.84 13.75 6.70
C LEU A 276 -13.78 12.55 6.71
N VAL A 277 -14.30 12.17 7.88
CA VAL A 277 -15.32 11.11 7.97
C VAL A 277 -16.68 11.63 7.49
N THR A 278 -17.04 12.89 7.81
CA THR A 278 -18.31 13.47 7.37
C THR A 278 -18.36 13.68 5.85
N THR A 279 -17.26 14.11 5.23
CA THR A 279 -17.20 14.22 3.75
C THR A 279 -17.31 12.86 3.08
N ALA A 280 -16.57 11.85 3.55
CA ALA A 280 -16.65 10.50 3.02
C ALA A 280 -18.07 9.92 3.14
N LEU A 281 -18.73 10.11 4.30
CA LEU A 281 -20.08 9.64 4.54
C LEU A 281 -21.10 10.33 3.62
N ALA A 282 -21.01 11.65 3.47
CA ALA A 282 -21.91 12.41 2.58
C ALA A 282 -21.77 11.95 1.13
N VAL A 283 -20.55 11.70 0.64
CA VAL A 283 -20.33 11.14 -0.70
C VAL A 283 -20.86 9.71 -0.80
N ALA A 284 -20.56 8.84 0.17
CA ALA A 284 -20.99 7.44 0.15
C ALA A 284 -22.51 7.26 0.22
N THR A 285 -23.23 8.25 0.75
CA THR A 285 -24.69 8.26 0.89
C THR A 285 -25.40 9.12 -0.17
N GLY A 286 -24.66 9.77 -1.08
CA GLY A 286 -25.22 10.59 -2.16
C GLY A 286 -25.81 11.91 -1.69
N ILE A 287 -25.33 12.47 -0.57
CA ILE A 287 -25.81 13.73 0.04
C ILE A 287 -25.04 14.96 -0.51
N LEU A 288 -24.04 14.75 -1.37
CA LEU A 288 -23.19 15.78 -2.00
C LEU A 288 -23.31 15.78 -3.52
#